data_AF-A0A960K4H5-F1
#
_entry.id   AF-A0A960K4H5-F1
#
_cell.length_a   1.000
_cell.length_b   1.000
_cell.length_c   1.000
_cell.angle_alpha   90.00
_cell.angle_beta   90.00
_cell.angle_gamma   90.00
#
_symmetry.space_group_name_H-M   'P 1'
#
loop_
_entity.id
_entity.type
_entity.pdbx_description
1 polymer ?
#
loop_
_entity_poly.entity_id
_entity_poly.type
_entity_poly.pdbx_seq_one_letter_code
_entity_poly.pdbx_strand_id
1 'polypeptide(L)'
;MSLEIAPLTREEHALFNELLSKQFGIHFPDSKRQILQSRLEPRLRELRLRRFFDYYLKLHYDLAAERRELIRRVTNNETYFFREKGQFDALFQAAIEDLASSAVVPGRVRILSAGCSSGEEPYTLAIYARQNRFRLGTTEVQVEAFDIDTDRL
;
A
#
# COMPACT_ATOMS: atom_id res chain seq x y z
N MET A 1 16.77 -26.77 -13.24
CA MET A 1 17.86 -25.86 -13.68
C MET A 1 17.47 -24.46 -13.29
N SER A 2 18.20 -23.82 -12.37
CA SER A 2 17.93 -22.44 -11.95
C SER A 2 18.08 -21.51 -13.15
N LEU A 3 17.04 -20.75 -13.48
CA LEU A 3 17.12 -19.71 -14.50
C LEU A 3 18.03 -18.59 -13.98
N GLU A 4 19.18 -18.39 -14.64
CA GLU A 4 20.08 -17.28 -14.34
C GLU A 4 19.52 -16.00 -14.93
N ILE A 5 19.24 -15.02 -14.07
CA ILE A 5 18.70 -13.71 -14.43
C ILE A 5 19.83 -12.69 -14.34
N ALA A 6 20.06 -11.93 -15.40
CA ALA A 6 21.06 -10.86 -15.40
C ALA A 6 20.64 -9.76 -14.40
N PRO A 7 21.59 -9.15 -13.67
CA PRO A 7 21.27 -8.11 -12.69
C PRO A 7 20.66 -6.88 -13.36
N LEU A 8 19.80 -6.17 -12.62
CA LEU A 8 19.10 -4.98 -13.11
C LEU A 8 20.11 -3.85 -13.39
N THR A 9 20.24 -3.44 -14.65
CA THR A 9 21.17 -2.36 -15.02
C THR A 9 20.69 -1.00 -14.52
N ARG A 10 21.54 0.03 -14.59
CA ARG A 10 21.13 1.40 -14.20
C ARG A 10 20.11 1.96 -15.20
N GLU A 11 20.27 1.63 -16.47
CA GLU A 11 19.41 2.05 -17.56
C GLU A 11 18.03 1.38 -17.43
N GLU A 12 17.99 0.07 -17.20
CA GLU A 12 16.73 -0.65 -16.95
C GLU A 12 16.05 -0.13 -15.67
N HIS A 13 16.80 0.12 -14.60
CA HIS A 13 16.28 0.73 -13.37
C HIS A 13 15.63 2.08 -13.63
N ALA A 14 16.26 2.94 -14.43
CA ALA A 14 15.69 4.23 -14.82
C ALA A 14 14.37 4.08 -15.60
N LEU A 15 14.30 3.12 -16.54
CA LEU A 15 13.08 2.82 -17.30
C LEU A 15 11.94 2.37 -16.38
N PHE A 16 12.20 1.46 -15.44
CA PHE A 16 11.18 1.05 -14.47
C PHE A 16 10.76 2.20 -13.56
N ASN A 17 11.69 3.03 -13.10
CA ASN A 17 11.34 4.20 -12.28
C ASN A 17 10.48 5.21 -13.04
N GLU A 18 10.77 5.47 -14.31
CA GLU A 18 9.96 6.35 -15.14
C GLU A 18 8.54 5.80 -15.28
N LEU A 19 8.40 4.50 -15.57
CA LEU A 19 7.11 3.81 -15.67
C LEU A 19 6.34 3.89 -14.35
N LEU A 20 6.99 3.52 -13.25
CA LEU A 20 6.39 3.47 -11.91
C LEU A 20 5.98 4.85 -11.41
N SER A 21 6.82 5.86 -11.65
CA SER A 21 6.52 7.25 -11.26
C SER A 21 5.34 7.79 -12.05
N LYS A 22 5.31 7.58 -13.38
CA LYS A 22 4.24 8.07 -14.25
C LYS A 22 2.90 7.40 -13.99
N GLN A 23 2.88 6.11 -13.66
CA GLN A 23 1.63 5.35 -13.54
C GLN A 23 1.13 5.20 -12.10
N PHE A 24 2.05 5.12 -11.13
CA PHE A 24 1.71 4.77 -9.75
C PHE A 24 2.28 5.73 -8.71
N GLY A 25 3.08 6.73 -9.12
CA GLY A 25 3.76 7.64 -8.19
C GLY A 25 4.84 6.96 -7.33
N ILE A 26 5.29 5.77 -7.70
CA ILE A 26 6.29 5.00 -6.95
C ILE A 26 7.68 5.26 -7.53
N HIS A 27 8.65 5.55 -6.66
CA HIS A 27 10.04 5.79 -7.03
C HIS A 27 11.01 5.00 -6.14
N PHE A 28 11.92 4.26 -6.77
CA PHE A 28 13.01 3.56 -6.10
C PHE A 28 14.30 4.36 -6.29
N PRO A 29 14.85 5.04 -5.26
CA PRO A 29 16.15 5.69 -5.39
C PRO A 29 17.24 4.67 -5.73
N ASP A 30 18.35 5.11 -6.33
CA ASP A 30 19.45 4.22 -6.74
C ASP A 30 19.96 3.30 -5.62
N SER A 31 19.96 3.78 -4.37
CA SER A 31 20.30 3.00 -3.18
C SER A 31 19.37 1.80 -2.92
N LYS A 32 18.14 1.85 -3.46
CA LYS A 32 17.11 0.81 -3.36
C LYS A 32 16.95 0.01 -4.68
N ARG A 33 17.84 0.14 -5.65
CA ARG A 33 17.81 -0.63 -6.91
C ARG A 33 17.74 -2.15 -6.67
N GLN A 34 18.50 -2.65 -5.69
CA GLN A 34 18.48 -4.07 -5.33
C GLN A 34 17.12 -4.54 -4.78
N ILE A 35 16.36 -3.64 -4.13
CA ILE A 35 15.00 -3.94 -3.64
C ILE A 35 14.04 -4.06 -4.82
N LEU A 36 14.14 -3.16 -5.80
CA LEU A 36 13.33 -3.29 -7.02
C LEU A 36 13.67 -4.59 -7.76
N GLN A 37 14.96 -4.89 -7.92
CA GLN A 37 15.42 -6.13 -8.53
C GLN A 37 14.82 -7.36 -7.83
N SER A 38 14.98 -7.48 -6.51
CA SER A 38 14.52 -8.65 -5.76
C SER A 38 12.99 -8.84 -5.80
N ARG A 39 12.23 -7.75 -5.94
CA ARG A 39 10.76 -7.78 -6.10
C ARG A 39 10.33 -8.25 -7.49
N LEU A 40 11.10 -7.92 -8.53
CA LEU A 40 10.76 -8.25 -9.92
C LEU A 40 11.30 -9.63 -10.35
N GLU A 41 12.43 -10.08 -9.81
CA GLU A 41 13.05 -11.37 -10.15
C GLU A 41 12.09 -12.57 -10.14
N PRO A 42 11.20 -12.75 -9.14
CA PRO A 42 10.28 -13.89 -9.14
C PRO A 42 9.34 -13.86 -10.34
N ARG A 43 8.90 -12.67 -10.81
CA ARG A 43 8.07 -12.55 -12.01
C ARG A 43 8.84 -12.93 -13.27
N LEU A 44 10.11 -12.54 -13.37
CA LEU A 44 10.97 -12.97 -14.47
C LEU A 44 11.11 -14.51 -14.49
N ARG A 45 11.24 -15.16 -13.33
CA ARG A 45 11.28 -16.63 -13.24
C ARG A 45 9.98 -17.27 -13.71
N GLU A 46 8.83 -16.75 -13.29
CA GLU A 46 7.50 -17.23 -13.72
C GLU A 46 7.32 -17.12 -15.23
N LEU A 47 7.75 -15.99 -15.82
CA LEU A 47 7.68 -15.72 -17.25
C LEU A 47 8.82 -16.34 -18.06
N ARG A 48 9.77 -17.01 -17.39
CA ARG A 48 11.00 -17.59 -17.99
C ARG A 48 11.85 -16.57 -18.75
N LEU A 49 11.88 -15.33 -18.27
CA LEU A 49 12.68 -14.22 -18.82
C LEU A 49 14.03 -14.14 -18.12
N ARG A 50 15.09 -13.83 -18.88
CA ARG A 50 16.47 -13.72 -18.37
C ARG A 50 16.94 -12.28 -18.17
N ARG A 51 16.23 -11.29 -18.73
CA ARG A 51 16.60 -9.86 -18.67
C ARG A 51 15.41 -9.02 -18.24
N PHE A 52 15.67 -7.99 -17.47
CA PHE A 52 14.64 -7.05 -17.02
C PHE A 52 14.08 -6.23 -18.17
N PHE A 53 14.89 -5.91 -19.19
CA PHE A 53 14.40 -5.27 -20.40
C PHE A 53 13.33 -6.09 -21.13
N ASP A 54 13.42 -7.43 -21.14
CA ASP A 54 12.39 -8.28 -21.75
C ASP A 54 11.06 -8.18 -21.00
N TYR A 55 11.12 -8.07 -19.67
CA TYR A 55 9.94 -7.83 -18.84
C TYR A 55 9.37 -6.42 -19.06
N TYR A 56 10.24 -5.42 -19.16
CA TYR A 56 9.86 -4.04 -19.51
C TYR A 56 9.11 -3.98 -20.84
N LEU A 57 9.60 -4.67 -21.89
CA LEU A 57 8.90 -4.76 -23.17
C LEU A 57 7.54 -5.44 -23.02
N LYS A 58 7.44 -6.53 -22.25
CA LYS A 58 6.17 -7.23 -22.04
C LYS A 58 5.11 -6.34 -21.39
N LEU A 59 5.50 -5.43 -20.48
CA LEU A 59 4.58 -4.44 -19.87
C LEU A 59 3.94 -3.48 -20.89
N HIS A 60 4.54 -3.31 -22.07
CA HIS A 60 3.97 -2.51 -23.17
C HIS A 60 3.04 -3.32 -24.08
N TYR A 61 3.24 -4.64 -24.20
CA TYR A 61 2.43 -5.51 -25.07
C TYR A 61 1.22 -6.13 -24.35
N ASP A 62 1.35 -6.48 -23.07
CA ASP A 62 0.32 -7.15 -22.26
C ASP A 62 -0.11 -6.22 -21.11
N LEU A 63 -0.80 -5.15 -21.50
CA LEU A 63 -0.86 -3.92 -20.72
C LEU A 63 -1.59 -4.06 -19.38
N ALA A 64 -2.68 -4.83 -19.31
CA ALA A 64 -3.55 -4.84 -18.12
C ALA A 64 -3.11 -5.88 -17.08
N ALA A 65 -2.74 -7.09 -17.51
CA ALA A 65 -2.38 -8.17 -16.59
C ALA A 65 -1.01 -7.95 -15.96
N GLU A 66 0.02 -7.62 -16.76
CA GLU A 66 1.36 -7.43 -16.22
C GLU A 66 1.50 -6.13 -15.41
N ARG A 67 0.70 -5.09 -15.70
CA ARG A 67 0.67 -3.90 -14.83
C ARG A 67 0.15 -4.21 -13.44
N ARG A 68 -0.88 -5.06 -13.32
CA ARG A 68 -1.38 -5.53 -12.02
C ARG A 68 -0.32 -6.32 -11.27
N GLU A 69 0.38 -7.22 -11.94
CA GLU A 69 1.45 -7.98 -11.30
C GLU A 69 2.66 -7.11 -10.94
N LEU A 70 2.97 -6.09 -11.74
CA LEU A 70 3.98 -5.11 -11.41
C LEU A 70 3.63 -4.37 -10.12
N ILE A 71 2.44 -3.76 -10.02
CA ILE A 71 2.05 -2.97 -8.85
C ILE A 71 2.07 -3.83 -7.58
N ARG A 72 1.47 -5.03 -7.63
CA ARG A 72 1.40 -5.98 -6.52
C ARG A 72 2.77 -6.33 -5.94
N ARG A 73 3.80 -6.43 -6.79
CA ARG A 73 5.17 -6.80 -6.40
C ARG A 73 5.96 -5.62 -5.88
N VAL A 74 5.72 -4.42 -6.41
CA VAL A 74 6.44 -3.22 -6.00
C VAL A 74 5.81 -2.50 -4.81
N THR A 75 4.57 -2.81 -4.44
CA THR A 75 3.96 -2.35 -3.18
C THR A 75 4.38 -3.24 -2.01
N ASN A 76 4.51 -2.66 -0.82
CA ASN A 76 4.74 -3.44 0.40
C ASN A 76 3.38 -3.76 1.04
N ASN A 77 2.83 -4.92 0.72
CA ASN A 77 1.47 -5.30 1.12
C ASN A 77 1.40 -5.96 2.51
N GLU A 78 2.44 -5.87 3.34
CA GLU A 78 2.37 -6.36 4.72
C GLU A 78 1.37 -5.51 5.52
N THR A 79 0.32 -6.15 6.01
CA THR A 79 -0.68 -5.56 6.89
C THR A 79 -1.19 -6.65 7.83
N TYR A 80 -1.61 -6.27 9.03
CA TYR A 80 -2.20 -7.17 10.01
C TYR A 80 -3.01 -6.35 11.02
N PHE A 81 -3.97 -6.99 11.67
CA PHE A 81 -4.81 -6.35 12.66
C PHE A 81 -3.98 -5.75 13.80
N PHE A 82 -4.35 -4.54 14.24
CA PHE A 82 -3.69 -3.85 15.34
C PHE A 82 -2.19 -3.59 15.12
N ARG A 83 -1.74 -3.51 13.86
CA ARG A 83 -0.39 -3.07 13.52
C ARG A 83 -0.12 -1.69 14.12
N GLU A 84 1.00 -1.53 14.84
CA GLU A 84 1.32 -0.29 15.56
C GLU A 84 0.22 0.17 16.53
N LYS A 85 -0.31 -0.75 17.35
CA LYS A 85 -1.38 -0.50 18.33
C LYS A 85 -1.30 0.86 19.06
N GLY A 86 -0.11 1.26 19.50
CA GLY A 86 0.09 2.53 20.21
C GLY A 86 -0.32 3.78 19.40
N GLN A 87 -0.25 3.73 18.07
CA GLN A 87 -0.73 4.81 17.20
C GLN A 87 -2.26 4.92 17.23
N PHE A 88 -2.98 3.79 17.21
CA PHE A 88 -4.43 3.79 17.34
C PHE A 88 -4.88 4.25 18.73
N ASP A 89 -4.20 3.79 19.78
CA ASP A 89 -4.47 4.23 21.15
C ASP A 89 -4.33 5.75 21.27
N ALA A 90 -3.24 6.31 20.74
CA ALA A 90 -2.99 7.75 20.74
C ALA A 90 -4.03 8.52 19.89
N LEU A 91 -4.36 8.04 18.69
CA LEU A 91 -5.34 8.65 17.79
C LEU A 91 -6.71 8.78 18.47
N PHE A 92 -7.22 7.68 19.03
CA PHE A 92 -8.53 7.68 19.66
C PHE A 92 -8.55 8.48 20.96
N GLN A 93 -7.47 8.43 21.74
CA GLN A 93 -7.37 9.24 22.95
C GLN A 93 -7.43 10.73 22.63
N ALA A 94 -6.62 11.18 21.67
CA ALA A 94 -6.59 12.58 21.23
C ALA A 94 -7.95 13.03 20.67
N ALA A 95 -8.58 12.20 19.82
CA ALA A 95 -9.89 12.51 19.25
C ALA A 95 -10.98 12.64 20.33
N ILE A 96 -10.98 11.76 21.34
CA ILE A 96 -11.95 11.80 22.43
C ILE A 96 -11.75 13.06 23.30
N GLU A 97 -10.50 13.41 23.60
CA GLU A 97 -10.18 14.62 24.37
C GLU A 97 -10.62 15.89 23.63
N ASP A 98 -10.36 15.96 22.32
CA ASP A 98 -10.79 17.07 21.47
C ASP A 98 -12.33 17.20 21.47
N LEU A 99 -13.06 16.09 21.25
CA LEU A 99 -14.52 16.06 21.30
C LEU A 99 -15.08 16.49 22.66
N ALA A 100 -14.44 16.10 23.76
CA ALA A 100 -14.87 16.44 25.12
C ALA A 100 -14.65 17.93 25.45
N SER A 101 -13.65 18.57 24.84
CA SER A 101 -13.33 19.98 25.05
C SER A 101 -14.07 20.93 24.10
N SER A 102 -14.69 20.39 23.05
CA SER A 102 -15.37 21.18 22.03
C SER A 102 -16.74 21.67 22.47
N ALA A 103 -17.04 22.95 22.21
CA ALA A 103 -18.34 23.55 22.51
C ALA A 103 -19.48 22.96 21.65
N VAL A 104 -19.15 22.39 20.49
CA VAL A 104 -20.09 21.74 19.58
C VAL A 104 -19.55 20.35 19.24
N VAL A 105 -20.26 19.32 19.68
CA VAL A 105 -19.91 17.93 19.37
C VAL A 105 -20.39 17.61 17.95
N PRO A 106 -19.51 17.19 17.03
CA PRO A 106 -19.91 16.81 15.68
C PRO A 106 -20.79 15.56 15.71
N GLY A 107 -21.80 15.51 14.84
CA GLY A 107 -22.60 14.29 14.66
C GLY A 107 -21.82 13.13 14.02
N ARG A 108 -20.73 13.44 13.31
CA ARG A 108 -19.90 12.45 12.61
C ARG A 108 -18.44 12.86 12.50
N VAL A 109 -17.54 11.90 12.69
CA VAL A 109 -16.10 11.98 12.39
C VAL A 109 -15.78 11.00 11.25
N ARG A 110 -15.00 11.46 10.27
CA ARG A 110 -14.55 10.64 9.13
C ARG A 110 -13.06 10.36 9.26
N ILE A 111 -12.68 9.09 9.12
CA ILE A 111 -11.28 8.63 9.12
C ILE A 111 -11.00 8.01 7.75
N LEU A 112 -9.90 8.42 7.12
CA LEU A 112 -9.45 7.87 5.84
C LEU A 112 -8.22 6.98 6.06
N SER A 113 -8.36 5.69 5.74
CA SER A 113 -7.25 4.74 5.64
C SER A 113 -6.76 4.69 4.19
N ALA A 114 -5.61 5.31 3.94
CA ALA A 114 -5.02 5.42 2.60
C ALA A 114 -3.92 4.37 2.43
N GLY A 115 -4.07 3.48 1.45
CA GLY A 115 -3.17 2.33 1.27
C GLY A 115 -3.51 1.18 2.24
N CYS A 116 -4.80 0.81 2.30
CA CYS A 116 -5.31 -0.13 3.31
C CYS A 116 -4.92 -1.61 3.10
N SER A 117 -4.25 -1.95 1.99
CA SER A 117 -3.93 -3.31 1.58
C SER A 117 -5.16 -4.21 1.67
N SER A 118 -5.13 -5.32 2.42
CA SER A 118 -6.25 -6.24 2.63
C SER A 118 -7.29 -5.81 3.69
N GLY A 119 -7.21 -4.57 4.18
CA GLY A 119 -8.26 -3.95 5.00
C GLY A 119 -8.13 -4.12 6.51
N GLU A 120 -7.09 -4.78 7.02
CA GLU A 120 -6.90 -4.96 8.47
C GLU A 120 -6.83 -3.63 9.23
N GLU A 121 -6.23 -2.59 8.64
CA GLU A 121 -6.19 -1.23 9.21
C GLU A 121 -7.58 -0.59 9.33
N PRO A 122 -8.40 -0.44 8.27
CA PRO A 122 -9.73 0.16 8.39
C PRO A 122 -10.66 -0.66 9.29
N TYR A 123 -10.53 -1.99 9.33
CA TYR A 123 -11.24 -2.79 10.31
C TYR A 123 -10.76 -2.56 11.73
N THR A 124 -9.45 -2.41 11.94
CA THR A 124 -8.89 -2.04 13.25
C THR A 124 -9.46 -0.70 13.73
N LEU A 125 -9.52 0.32 12.86
CA LEU A 125 -10.14 1.61 13.16
C LEU A 125 -11.61 1.46 13.56
N ALA A 126 -12.38 0.65 12.83
CA ALA A 126 -13.79 0.38 13.15
C ALA A 126 -13.97 -0.33 14.50
N ILE A 127 -13.08 -1.29 14.81
CA ILE A 127 -13.08 -1.97 16.12
C ILE A 127 -12.77 -0.99 17.24
N TYR A 128 -11.76 -0.13 17.07
CA TYR A 128 -11.43 0.91 18.06
C TYR A 128 -12.57 1.89 18.27
N ALA A 129 -13.22 2.36 17.20
CA ALA A 129 -14.39 3.22 17.30
C ALA A 129 -15.52 2.53 18.07
N ARG A 130 -15.76 1.25 17.79
CA ARG A 130 -16.77 0.46 18.52
C ARG A 130 -16.42 0.29 20.00
N GLN A 131 -15.16 0.05 20.33
CA GLN A 131 -14.68 -0.08 21.70
C GLN A 131 -14.81 1.24 22.48
N ASN A 132 -14.61 2.37 21.81
CA ASN A 132 -14.69 3.70 22.42
C ASN A 132 -16.08 4.35 22.29
N ARG A 133 -17.12 3.64 21.82
CA ARG A 133 -18.45 4.20 21.53
C ARG A 133 -19.05 5.03 22.67
N PHE A 134 -18.85 4.61 23.92
CA PHE A 134 -19.38 5.32 25.09
C PHE A 134 -18.66 6.63 25.36
N ARG A 135 -17.36 6.70 25.04
CA ARG A 135 -16.54 7.91 25.15
C ARG A 135 -16.79 8.88 23.99
N LEU A 136 -17.16 8.35 22.82
CA LEU A 136 -17.52 9.13 21.63
C LEU A 136 -18.95 9.72 21.68
N GLY A 137 -19.79 9.25 22.62
CA GLY A 137 -21.15 9.75 22.81
C GLY A 137 -22.04 9.49 21.59
N THR A 138 -22.66 10.54 21.05
CA THR A 138 -23.50 10.47 19.85
C THR A 138 -22.72 10.63 18.54
N THR A 139 -21.40 10.83 18.62
CA THR A 139 -20.54 11.00 17.45
C THR A 139 -20.42 9.69 16.68
N GLU A 140 -20.90 9.67 15.44
CA GLU A 140 -20.71 8.53 14.54
C GLU A 140 -19.28 8.54 13.98
N VAL A 141 -18.61 7.39 13.91
CA VAL A 141 -17.32 7.26 13.22
C VAL A 141 -17.52 6.52 11.91
N GLN A 142 -17.16 7.18 10.81
CA GLN A 142 -17.17 6.62 9.47
C GLN A 142 -15.71 6.39 9.02
N VAL A 143 -15.38 5.15 8.64
CA VAL A 143 -14.07 4.79 8.10
C VAL A 143 -14.20 4.61 6.59
N GLU A 144 -13.40 5.34 5.84
CA GLU A 144 -13.24 5.20 4.40
C GLU A 144 -11.85 4.64 4.12
N ALA A 145 -11.74 3.74 3.14
CA ALA A 145 -10.50 3.06 2.83
C ALA A 145 -10.31 2.94 1.31
N PHE A 146 -9.07 3.07 0.85
CA PHE A 146 -8.70 2.82 -0.54
C PHE A 146 -7.28 2.30 -0.64
N ASP A 147 -7.00 1.53 -1.70
CA ASP A 147 -5.66 1.07 -2.06
C ASP A 147 -5.48 1.15 -3.58
N ILE A 148 -4.22 1.25 -4.02
CA ILE A 148 -3.84 1.21 -5.43
C ILE A 148 -3.79 -0.23 -5.97
N ASP A 149 -3.58 -1.21 -5.08
CA ASP A 149 -3.65 -2.64 -5.38
C ASP A 149 -5.12 -3.11 -5.31
N THR A 150 -5.83 -3.01 -6.44
CA THR A 150 -7.26 -3.34 -6.53
C THR A 150 -7.59 -4.80 -6.23
N ASP A 151 -6.62 -5.71 -6.33
CA ASP A 151 -6.84 -7.13 -6.02
C ASP A 151 -6.86 -7.41 -4.50
N ARG A 152 -6.62 -6.38 -3.68
CA ARG A 152 -6.64 -6.45 -2.21
C ARG A 152 -7.90 -5.86 -1.56
N LEU A 153 -8.67 -5.08 -2.32
CA LEU A 153 -9.93 -4.47 -1.86
C LEU A 153 -11.05 -5.49 -1.68
#